data_AF-A0A1C4U5K1-F1
#
_entry.id   AF-A0A1C4U5K1-F1
#
_cell.length_a   1.000
_cell.length_b   1.000
_cell.length_c   1.000
_cell.angle_alpha   90.00
_cell.angle_beta   90.00
_cell.angle_gamma   90.00
#
_symmetry.space_group_name_H-M   'P 1'
#
loop_
_entity.id
_entity.type
_entity.pdbx_description
1 polymer ?
#
loop_
_entity_poly.entity_id
_entity_poly.type
_entity_poly.pdbx_seq_one_letter_code
_entity_poly.pdbx_strand_id
1 'polypeptide(L)'
;MSVVEQRYRAVLAVKAGGRVGEVAAQLGVTRESVHARLRRYEEAGLAGLQDRSHRPDSCPHQASPAVEAAVCELRREHPRWGARRIAFELGRNGCPGPVRRG
;
A
#
# COMPACT_ATOMS: atom_id res chain seq x y z
N MET A 1 -22.38 3.54 -1.91
CA MET A 1 -21.52 4.75 -1.81
C MET A 1 -20.07 4.32 -1.94
N SER A 2 -19.26 5.00 -2.76
CA SER A 2 -17.82 4.69 -2.85
C SER A 2 -17.08 5.23 -1.62
N VAL A 3 -15.92 4.65 -1.32
CA VAL A 3 -15.06 5.13 -0.21
C VAL A 3 -14.59 6.57 -0.46
N VAL A 4 -14.29 6.92 -1.70
CA VAL A 4 -13.89 8.30 -2.08
C VAL A 4 -15.04 9.28 -1.83
N GLU A 5 -16.28 8.91 -2.19
CA GLU A 5 -17.47 9.72 -1.94
C GLU A 5 -17.66 9.99 -0.44
N GLN A 6 -17.52 8.96 0.40
CA GLN A 6 -17.60 9.09 1.86
C GLN A 6 -16.50 10.02 2.40
N ARG A 7 -15.26 9.87 1.90
CA ARG A 7 -14.14 10.73 2.29
C ARG A 7 -14.37 12.18 1.86
N TYR A 8 -14.96 12.40 0.69
CA TYR A 8 -15.25 13.74 0.18
C TYR A 8 -16.36 14.42 0.98
N ARG A 9 -17.41 13.69 1.38
CA ARG A 9 -18.44 14.21 2.30
C ARG A 9 -17.85 14.69 3.62
N ALA A 10 -16.87 13.96 4.17
CA ALA A 10 -16.17 14.40 5.39
C ALA A 10 -15.49 15.76 5.21
N VAL A 11 -14.82 15.95 4.05
CA VAL A 11 -14.15 17.22 3.71
C VAL A 11 -15.18 18.33 3.56
N LEU A 12 -16.25 18.11 2.81
CA LEU A 12 -17.31 19.11 2.60
C LEU A 12 -17.97 19.52 3.91
N ALA A 13 -18.28 18.57 4.80
CA ALA A 13 -18.89 18.85 6.09
C ALA A 13 -18.01 19.77 6.96
N VAL A 14 -16.70 19.53 7.00
CA VAL A 14 -15.78 20.41 7.75
C VAL A 14 -15.63 21.77 7.07
N LYS A 15 -15.50 21.82 5.74
CA LYS A 15 -15.40 23.09 5.00
C LYS A 15 -16.67 23.95 5.10
N ALA A 16 -17.83 23.33 5.35
CA ALA A 16 -19.08 24.02 5.64
C ALA A 16 -19.18 24.53 7.10
N GLY A 17 -18.10 24.44 7.89
CA GLY A 17 -18.05 24.90 9.28
C GLY A 17 -18.34 23.82 10.33
N GLY A 18 -18.51 22.56 9.90
CA GLY A 18 -18.70 21.43 10.82
C GLY A 18 -17.46 21.19 11.67
N ARG A 19 -17.66 20.89 12.96
CA ARG A 19 -16.56 20.54 13.86
C ARG A 19 -16.01 19.16 13.51
N VAL A 20 -14.68 19.05 13.41
CA VAL A 20 -14.00 17.80 13.05
C VAL A 20 -14.41 16.62 13.93
N GLY A 21 -14.61 16.85 15.23
CA GLY A 21 -15.05 15.80 16.16
C GLY A 21 -16.45 15.26 15.87
N GLU A 22 -17.38 16.12 15.49
CA GLU A 22 -18.76 15.74 15.17
C GLU A 22 -18.80 15.01 13.83
N VAL A 23 -18.07 15.50 12.82
CA VAL A 23 -17.94 14.84 11.51
C VAL A 23 -17.30 13.46 11.64
N ALA A 24 -16.27 13.33 12.49
CA ALA A 24 -15.61 12.05 12.75
C ALA A 24 -16.59 11.05 13.38
N ALA A 25 -17.36 11.47 14.39
CA ALA A 25 -18.36 10.63 15.05
C ALA A 25 -19.48 10.19 14.09
N GLN A 26 -20.02 11.11 13.27
CA GLN A 26 -21.07 10.81 12.29
C GLN A 26 -20.63 9.79 11.24
N LEU A 27 -19.34 9.80 10.88
CA LEU A 27 -18.77 8.92 9.86
C LEU A 27 -18.12 7.65 10.42
N GLY A 28 -18.08 7.47 11.75
CA GLY A 28 -17.46 6.32 12.41
C GLY A 28 -15.94 6.25 12.19
N VAL A 29 -15.26 7.40 12.10
CA VAL A 29 -13.81 7.49 11.89
C VAL A 29 -13.15 8.31 12.99
N THR A 30 -11.82 8.28 13.07
CA THR A 30 -11.08 9.10 14.03
C THR A 30 -10.92 10.55 13.55
N ARG A 31 -10.67 11.48 14.48
CA ARG A 31 -10.40 12.90 14.15
C ARG A 31 -9.16 13.04 13.29
N GLU A 32 -8.12 12.27 13.58
CA GLU A 32 -6.86 12.24 12.83
C GLU A 32 -7.10 11.84 11.37
N SER A 33 -8.01 10.88 11.14
CA SER A 33 -8.39 10.46 9.79
C SER A 33 -9.05 11.58 9.00
N VAL A 34 -9.89 12.41 9.67
CA VAL A 34 -10.52 13.57 9.04
C VAL A 34 -9.48 14.65 8.73
N HIS A 35 -8.58 14.98 9.68
CA HIS A 35 -7.48 15.91 9.44
C HIS A 35 -6.58 15.48 8.27
N ALA A 36 -6.22 14.19 8.21
CA ALA A 36 -5.40 13.67 7.12
C ALA A 36 -6.11 13.77 5.75
N ARG A 37 -7.43 13.60 5.71
CA ARG A 37 -8.23 13.78 4.48
C ARG A 37 -8.29 15.24 4.06
N LEU A 38 -8.49 16.17 5.00
CA LEU A 38 -8.48 17.61 4.73
C LEU A 38 -7.16 18.05 4.11
N ARG A 39 -6.04 17.71 4.77
CA ARG A 39 -4.71 18.01 4.26
C ARG A 39 -4.50 17.46 2.84
N ARG A 40 -4.84 16.19 2.60
CA ARG A 40 -4.68 15.58 1.27
C ARG A 40 -5.60 16.21 0.22
N TYR A 41 -6.79 16.63 0.61
CA TYR A 41 -7.71 17.33 -0.29
C TYR A 41 -7.20 18.73 -0.65
N GLU A 42 -6.59 19.44 0.30
CA GLU A 42 -5.95 20.73 0.06
C GLU A 42 -4.73 20.60 -0.87
N GLU A 43 -3.96 19.51 -0.75
CA GLU A 43 -2.77 19.25 -1.56
C GLU A 43 -3.11 18.77 -2.99
N ALA A 44 -4.11 17.91 -3.16
CA ALA A 44 -4.34 17.18 -4.42
C ALA A 44 -5.82 17.03 -4.82
N GLY A 45 -6.74 17.73 -4.16
CA GLY A 45 -8.18 17.64 -4.43
C GLY A 45 -8.74 16.22 -4.24
N LEU A 46 -9.66 15.84 -5.12
CA LEU A 46 -10.28 14.50 -5.11
C LEU A 46 -9.26 13.36 -5.28
N ALA A 47 -8.14 13.60 -5.99
CA ALA A 47 -7.09 12.61 -6.15
C ALA A 47 -6.43 12.23 -4.81
N GLY A 48 -6.33 13.18 -3.87
CA GLY A 48 -5.81 12.96 -2.52
C GLY A 48 -6.70 12.07 -1.63
N LEU A 49 -7.94 11.82 -2.05
CA LEU A 49 -8.90 10.98 -1.30
C LEU A 49 -8.99 9.55 -1.83
N GLN A 50 -8.32 9.24 -2.94
CA GLN A 50 -8.22 7.88 -3.47
C GLN A 50 -7.38 6.99 -2.56
N ASP A 51 -7.56 5.67 -2.69
CA ASP A 51 -6.71 4.72 -1.95
C ASP A 51 -5.27 4.85 -2.41
N ARG A 52 -4.37 4.93 -1.42
CA ARG A 52 -2.94 4.88 -1.64
C ARG A 52 -2.45 3.49 -1.29
N SER A 53 -1.42 3.04 -2.00
CA SER A 53 -0.71 1.83 -1.63
C SER A 53 -0.23 1.94 -0.19
N HIS A 54 -0.63 0.99 0.66
CA HIS A 54 -0.09 0.85 2.02
C HIS A 54 1.29 0.17 2.02
N ARG A 55 1.83 -0.15 0.83
CA ARG A 55 3.15 -0.75 0.71
C ARG A 55 4.20 0.27 1.13
N PRO A 56 5.10 -0.06 2.07
CA PRO A 56 6.23 0.80 2.37
C PRO A 56 7.07 1.03 1.11
N ASP A 57 7.50 2.27 0.88
CA ASP A 57 8.25 2.67 -0.33
C ASP A 57 9.58 1.94 -0.49
N SER A 58 10.17 1.49 0.63
CA SER A 58 11.36 0.67 0.64
C SER A 58 11.32 -0.32 1.80
N CYS A 59 11.46 -1.61 1.49
CA CYS A 59 11.93 -2.60 2.45
C CYS A 59 13.42 -2.81 2.18
N PRO A 60 14.35 -2.51 3.10
CA PRO A 60 15.80 -2.68 2.85
C PRO A 60 16.22 -4.13 2.54
N HIS A 61 15.34 -5.09 2.85
CA HIS A 61 15.52 -6.52 2.53
C HIS A 61 14.60 -6.99 1.38
N GLN A 62 13.96 -6.07 0.67
CA GLN A 62 13.13 -6.43 -0.47
C GLN A 62 14.03 -6.98 -1.57
N ALA A 63 13.66 -8.14 -2.10
CA ALA A 63 14.29 -8.65 -3.31
C ALA A 63 14.17 -7.59 -4.42
N SER A 64 15.23 -7.41 -5.20
CA SER A 64 15.15 -6.51 -6.34
C SER A 64 14.05 -6.99 -7.30
N PRO A 65 13.42 -6.10 -8.09
CA PRO A 65 12.39 -6.51 -9.05
C PRO A 65 12.86 -7.61 -10.02
N ALA A 66 14.15 -7.62 -10.37
CA ALA A 66 14.77 -8.67 -11.17
C ALA A 66 14.74 -10.04 -10.47
N VAL A 67 15.04 -10.07 -9.16
CA VAL A 67 14.98 -11.31 -8.36
C VAL A 67 13.52 -11.75 -8.18
N GLU A 68 12.58 -10.83 -7.94
CA GLU A 68 11.15 -11.16 -7.88
C GLU A 68 10.65 -11.77 -9.20
N ALA A 69 11.04 -11.19 -10.35
CA ALA A 69 10.69 -11.68 -11.67
C ALA A 69 11.24 -13.10 -11.92
N ALA A 70 12.52 -13.34 -11.60
CA ALA A 70 13.15 -14.65 -11.75
C ALA A 70 12.53 -15.70 -10.81
N VAL A 71 12.16 -15.34 -9.57
CA VAL A 71 11.40 -16.23 -8.67
C VAL A 71 10.05 -16.60 -9.30
N CYS A 72 9.32 -15.63 -9.86
CA CYS A 72 8.03 -15.86 -10.49
C CYS A 72 8.14 -16.79 -11.70
N GLU A 73 9.17 -16.60 -12.54
CA GLU A 73 9.44 -17.46 -13.69
C GLU A 73 9.70 -18.92 -13.27
N LEU A 74 10.63 -19.13 -12.32
CA LEU A 74 10.92 -20.47 -11.79
C LEU A 74 9.71 -21.13 -11.13
N ARG A 75 8.84 -20.37 -10.47
CA ARG A 75 7.59 -20.91 -9.91
C ARG A 75 6.59 -21.34 -10.99
N ARG A 76 6.53 -20.61 -12.11
CA ARG A 76 5.66 -20.97 -13.24
C ARG A 76 6.17 -22.21 -13.96
N GLU A 77 7.47 -22.27 -14.22
CA GLU A 77 8.11 -23.40 -14.91
C GLU A 77 8.17 -24.66 -14.04
N HIS A 78 8.32 -24.49 -12.72
CA HIS A 78 8.47 -25.59 -11.78
C HIS A 78 7.56 -25.45 -10.54
N PRO A 79 6.24 -25.67 -10.70
CA PRO A 79 5.27 -25.48 -9.61
C PRO A 79 5.49 -26.34 -8.36
N ARG A 80 6.18 -27.49 -8.51
CA ARG A 80 6.50 -28.41 -7.41
C ARG A 80 7.73 -27.99 -6.59
N TRP A 81 8.49 -26.99 -7.04
CA TRP A 81 9.70 -26.58 -6.35
C TRP A 81 9.37 -25.73 -5.11
N GLY A 82 9.87 -26.18 -3.97
CA GLY A 82 9.84 -25.40 -2.74
C GLY A 82 10.82 -24.22 -2.79
N ALA A 83 10.61 -23.24 -1.90
CA ALA A 83 11.41 -22.01 -1.83
C ALA A 83 12.94 -22.25 -1.77
N ARG A 84 13.37 -23.31 -1.07
CA ARG A 84 14.79 -23.70 -0.98
C ARG A 84 15.38 -24.09 -2.35
N ARG A 85 14.62 -24.80 -3.19
CA ARG A 85 15.08 -25.21 -4.53
C ARG A 85 15.14 -24.01 -5.47
N ILE A 86 14.14 -23.15 -5.41
CA ILE A 86 14.11 -21.91 -6.20
C ILE A 86 15.30 -21.00 -5.83
N ALA A 87 15.58 -20.82 -4.54
CA ALA A 87 16.73 -20.04 -4.08
C ALA A 87 18.07 -20.63 -4.55
N PHE A 88 18.19 -21.96 -4.59
CA PHE A 88 19.38 -22.64 -5.12
C PHE A 88 19.58 -22.35 -6.61
N GLU A 89 18.53 -22.45 -7.42
CA GLU A 89 18.62 -22.19 -8.87
C GLU A 89 18.85 -20.72 -9.19
N LEU A 90 18.28 -19.80 -8.41
CA LEU A 90 18.58 -18.36 -8.53
C LEU A 90 20.07 -18.08 -8.29
N GLY A 91 20.65 -18.67 -7.25
CA GLY A 91 22.08 -18.53 -6.98
C GLY A 91 22.96 -19.11 -8.09
N ARG A 92 22.53 -20.23 -8.70
CA ARG A 92 23.21 -20.85 -9.85
C ARG A 92 23.15 -19.97 -11.10
N ASN A 93 22.06 -19.23 -11.30
CA ASN A 93 21.85 -18.32 -12.43
C ASN A 93 22.52 -16.95 -12.23
N GLY A 94 23.32 -16.77 -11.17
CA GLY A 94 23.99 -15.50 -10.87
C GLY A 94 23.06 -14.42 -10.31
N CYS A 95 21.80 -14.74 -10.00
CA CYS A 95 20.91 -13.84 -9.31
C CYS A 95 21.22 -13.87 -7.81
N PRO A 96 21.43 -12.71 -7.14
CA PRO A 96 21.54 -12.68 -5.69
C PRO A 96 20.24 -13.22 -5.12
N GLY A 97 20.31 -14.39 -4.47
CA GLY A 97 19.14 -15.06 -3.90
C GLY A 97 18.42 -14.14 -2.89
N PRO A 98 17.13 -14.41 -2.61
CA PRO A 98 16.40 -13.60 -1.64
C PRO A 98 17.11 -13.66 -0.28
N VAL A 99 17.40 -12.49 0.29
CA VAL A 99 18.08 -12.35 1.58
C VAL A 99 17.25 -13.13 2.62
N ARG A 100 17.85 -14.17 3.21
CA ARG A 100 17.17 -14.99 4.24
C ARG A 100 16.81 -14.09 5.43
N ARG A 101 15.54 -14.14 5.86
CA ARG A 101 15.17 -13.68 7.20
C ARG A 101 15.78 -14.64 8.22
N GLY A 102 16.61 -14.11 9.11
CA GLY A 102 16.93 -14.74 10.39
C GLY A 102 15.74 -14.69 11.34
#